data_AF-A0A3D4W5T4-F1
#
_entry.id   AF-A0A3D4W5T4-F1
#
_cell.length_a   1.000
_cell.length_b   1.000
_cell.length_c   1.000
_cell.angle_alpha   90.00
_cell.angle_beta   90.00
_cell.angle_gamma   90.00
#
_symmetry.space_group_name_H-M   'P 1'
#
loop_
_entity.id
_entity.type
_entity.pdbx_description
1 polymer ?
#
loop_
_entity_poly.entity_id
_entity_poly.type
_entity_poly.pdbx_seq_one_letter_code
_entity_poly.pdbx_strand_id
1 'polypeptide(L)'
;MTEYNIDHKMKIKSPFLAFCFAAFSLSVTGQVSVLKSLEWGRPATLVRGTDSSVSAPSFKGAQFPFLPESNVPAFVERFRLPEGHRLEGVELSGEKLVPLTDADRILLAGEELPKQLTPKVEVMFENGRPWAMVTMVPFTFEPASGQTMKLSEFRLDILTAPEAASAKNERSYALNSVLASGDWYKIYINETGIYRLTYNDLKNLGINVNGLNPDMIRIFGNGGRMLPEGAGSNRIDDLAENAIKVVTA
;
A
#
# COMPACT_ATOMS: atom_id res chain seq x y z
N MET A 1 61.35 -42.58 57.90
CA MET A 1 60.83 -43.90 57.51
C MET A 1 59.39 -43.65 57.07
N THR A 2 59.15 -43.71 55.77
CA THR A 2 57.90 -44.15 55.08
C THR A 2 56.60 -43.42 55.47
N GLU A 3 56.06 -42.48 54.68
CA GLU A 3 55.20 -42.62 53.46
C GLU A 3 53.68 -42.54 53.75
N TYR A 4 52.92 -42.20 52.70
CA TYR A 4 51.45 -42.16 52.53
C TYR A 4 50.67 -40.94 53.11
N ASN A 5 50.22 -39.94 52.33
CA ASN A 5 49.28 -39.88 51.18
C ASN A 5 47.80 -39.79 51.62
N ILE A 6 47.06 -38.83 51.03
CA ILE A 6 45.73 -38.93 50.40
C ILE A 6 44.98 -37.57 50.45
N ASP A 7 44.84 -37.00 49.25
CA ASP A 7 43.74 -36.21 48.69
C ASP A 7 42.70 -35.52 49.60
N HIS A 8 42.57 -34.21 49.44
CA HIS A 8 41.23 -33.62 49.43
C HIS A 8 40.98 -32.55 48.36
N LYS A 9 40.13 -32.97 47.42
CA LYS A 9 39.42 -32.28 46.33
C LYS A 9 39.16 -30.78 46.51
N MET A 10 39.58 -30.07 45.47
CA MET A 10 39.23 -28.71 45.06
C MET A 10 37.71 -28.54 44.87
N LYS A 11 37.10 -27.51 45.50
CA LYS A 11 35.78 -26.98 45.15
C LYS A 11 35.93 -25.52 44.71
N ILE A 12 36.05 -25.31 43.39
CA ILE A 12 35.97 -23.98 42.78
C ILE A 12 34.49 -23.62 42.69
N LYS A 13 34.06 -22.57 43.42
CA LYS A 13 32.73 -21.97 43.26
C LYS A 13 32.77 -21.04 42.06
N SER A 14 32.09 -21.41 40.97
CA SER A 14 31.90 -20.56 39.79
C SER A 14 30.79 -19.54 40.07
N PRO A 15 31.00 -18.22 39.89
CA PRO A 15 29.90 -17.29 39.80
C PRO A 15 29.27 -17.39 38.39
N PHE A 16 27.96 -17.60 38.37
CA PHE A 16 27.14 -17.68 37.16
C PHE A 16 26.95 -16.26 36.61
N LEU A 17 27.72 -15.90 35.58
CA LEU A 17 27.57 -14.64 34.87
C LEU A 17 26.41 -14.79 33.86
N ALA A 18 25.20 -14.37 34.25
CA ALA A 18 24.05 -14.31 33.36
C ALA A 18 24.25 -13.16 32.36
N PHE A 19 24.72 -13.49 31.16
CA PHE A 19 24.82 -12.55 30.04
C PHE A 19 23.43 -12.42 29.41
N CYS A 20 22.63 -11.45 29.87
CA CYS A 20 21.39 -11.07 29.21
C CYS A 20 21.73 -10.43 27.86
N PHE A 21 21.63 -11.22 26.79
CA PHE A 21 21.68 -10.75 25.41
C PHE A 21 20.35 -10.01 25.13
N ALA A 22 20.28 -8.73 25.52
CA ALA A 22 19.22 -7.86 25.05
C ALA A 22 19.45 -7.65 23.55
N ALA A 23 18.77 -8.45 22.72
CA ALA A 23 18.69 -8.23 21.29
C ALA A 23 17.90 -6.94 21.06
N PHE A 24 18.59 -5.79 21.15
CA PHE A 24 18.08 -4.52 20.68
C PHE A 24 18.01 -4.65 19.15
N SER A 25 16.83 -4.95 18.63
CA SER A 25 16.60 -4.93 17.19
C SER A 25 16.80 -3.50 16.71
N LEU A 26 18.00 -3.20 16.22
CA LEU A 26 18.29 -1.99 15.48
C LEU A 26 17.52 -2.08 14.17
N SER A 27 16.35 -1.44 14.14
CA SER A 27 15.65 -1.15 12.90
C SER A 27 16.56 -0.22 12.10
N VAL A 28 17.20 -0.73 11.06
CA VAL A 28 17.97 0.08 10.12
C VAL A 28 16.95 0.95 9.37
N THR A 29 16.92 2.25 9.68
CA THR A 29 16.18 3.22 8.88
C THR A 29 16.98 3.50 7.61
N GLY A 30 16.33 3.38 6.46
CA GLY A 30 16.92 3.78 5.18
C GLY A 30 16.70 5.27 4.99
N GLN A 31 17.77 6.06 4.96
CA GLN A 31 17.71 7.50 4.66
C GLN A 31 18.33 7.75 3.28
N VAL A 32 17.55 8.33 2.37
CA VAL A 32 18.06 8.86 1.10
C VAL A 32 18.10 10.38 1.22
N SER A 33 19.30 10.95 1.23
CA SER A 33 19.52 12.39 1.33
C SER A 33 19.95 12.96 -0.03
N VAL A 34 19.27 14.00 -0.51
CA VAL A 34 19.55 14.60 -1.82
C VAL A 34 19.60 16.12 -1.72
N LEU A 35 20.70 16.71 -2.20
CA LEU A 35 20.84 18.16 -2.37
C LEU A 35 20.21 18.60 -3.70
N LYS A 36 19.40 19.65 -3.67
CA LYS A 36 18.71 20.23 -4.83
C LYS A 36 18.99 21.71 -4.95
N SER A 37 19.17 22.16 -6.18
CA SER A 37 19.34 23.57 -6.55
C SER A 37 18.26 23.96 -7.55
N LEU A 38 17.53 25.03 -7.26
CA LEU A 38 16.53 25.61 -8.14
C LEU A 38 17.18 26.72 -8.98
N GLU A 39 17.51 26.39 -10.22
CA GLU A 39 18.08 27.32 -11.19
C GLU A 39 16.97 28.24 -11.75
N TRP A 40 16.65 29.32 -11.02
CA TRP A 40 15.68 30.34 -11.45
C TRP A 40 16.13 31.02 -12.74
N GLY A 41 15.20 31.18 -13.68
CA GLY A 41 15.48 31.70 -15.01
C GLY A 41 14.43 32.69 -15.49
N ARG A 42 14.27 32.77 -16.81
CA ARG A 42 13.23 33.60 -17.43
C ARG A 42 11.85 33.04 -17.09
N PRO A 43 10.81 33.89 -17.00
CA PRO A 43 9.44 33.44 -16.81
C PRO A 43 9.03 32.40 -17.85
N ALA A 44 8.24 31.41 -17.42
CA ALA A 44 7.60 30.45 -18.30
C ALA A 44 6.32 31.05 -18.87
N THR A 45 6.03 30.75 -20.14
CA THR A 45 4.74 31.03 -20.77
C THR A 45 3.82 29.84 -20.59
N LEU A 46 2.74 30.02 -19.84
CA LEU A 46 1.71 29.03 -19.58
C LEU A 46 0.55 29.25 -20.54
N VAL A 47 0.28 28.28 -21.39
CA VAL A 47 -0.82 28.35 -22.37
C VAL A 47 -2.13 27.98 -21.67
N ARG A 48 -3.13 28.87 -21.76
CA ARG A 48 -4.49 28.69 -21.25
C ARG A 48 -5.44 28.57 -22.45
N GLY A 49 -5.76 27.34 -22.85
CA GLY A 49 -6.61 27.08 -24.02
C GLY A 49 -5.93 27.48 -25.34
N THR A 50 -6.72 27.90 -26.32
CA THR A 50 -6.22 28.20 -27.68
C THR A 50 -5.60 29.59 -27.82
N ASP A 51 -6.14 30.59 -27.12
CA ASP A 51 -5.87 32.01 -27.44
C ASP A 51 -5.38 32.85 -26.26
N SER A 52 -5.15 32.24 -25.09
CA SER A 52 -4.65 32.98 -23.93
C SER A 52 -3.40 32.34 -23.36
N SER A 53 -2.47 33.18 -22.92
CA SER A 53 -1.28 32.73 -22.20
C SER A 53 -0.99 33.67 -21.03
N VAL A 54 -0.38 33.13 -19.99
CA VAL A 54 0.03 33.85 -18.80
C VAL A 54 1.50 33.57 -18.55
N SER A 55 2.23 34.57 -18.08
CA SER A 55 3.63 34.39 -17.66
C SER A 55 3.69 34.07 -16.18
N ALA A 56 4.57 33.15 -15.78
CA ALA A 56 4.80 32.80 -14.39
C ALA A 56 6.30 32.68 -14.10
N PRO A 57 6.77 32.96 -12.87
CA PRO A 57 8.14 32.67 -12.49
C PRO A 57 8.47 31.21 -12.73
N SER A 58 9.71 30.93 -13.11
CA SER A 58 10.13 29.56 -13.42
C SER A 58 11.59 29.33 -13.11
N PHE A 59 11.90 28.07 -12.86
CA PHE A 59 13.25 27.53 -12.72
C PHE A 59 13.36 26.26 -13.56
N LYS A 60 14.58 25.80 -13.80
CA LYS A 60 14.82 24.58 -14.57
C LYS A 60 14.10 23.38 -13.94
N GLY A 61 13.18 22.77 -14.68
CA GLY A 61 12.37 21.65 -14.22
C GLY A 61 11.16 22.03 -13.36
N ALA A 62 10.81 23.31 -13.27
CA ALA A 62 9.57 23.75 -12.61
C ALA A 62 8.34 23.11 -13.26
N GLN A 63 7.42 22.65 -12.43
CA GLN A 63 6.11 22.15 -12.85
C GLN A 63 5.02 23.08 -12.32
N PHE A 64 3.84 23.05 -12.93
CA PHE A 64 2.70 23.89 -12.56
C PHE A 64 1.48 23.02 -12.25
N PRO A 65 1.52 22.24 -11.14
CA PRO A 65 0.50 21.23 -10.85
C PRO A 65 -0.84 21.80 -10.39
N PHE A 66 -0.92 23.12 -10.14
CA PHE A 66 -2.11 23.81 -9.63
C PHE A 66 -2.88 24.58 -10.70
N LEU A 67 -2.59 24.32 -11.99
CA LEU A 67 -3.33 24.94 -13.08
C LEU A 67 -4.72 24.30 -13.26
N PRO A 68 -5.73 25.08 -13.67
CA PRO A 68 -5.68 26.52 -13.99
C PRO A 68 -5.85 27.47 -12.79
N GLU A 69 -6.07 26.95 -11.58
CA GLU A 69 -6.42 27.71 -10.38
C GLU A 69 -5.28 28.64 -9.91
N SER A 70 -4.03 28.22 -10.07
CA SER A 70 -2.84 28.96 -9.66
C SER A 70 -1.70 28.77 -10.65
N ASN A 71 -0.95 29.84 -10.92
CA ASN A 71 0.23 29.82 -11.79
C ASN A 71 1.54 29.61 -11.02
N VAL A 72 1.48 29.27 -9.73
CA VAL A 72 2.66 29.13 -8.88
C VAL A 72 3.47 27.90 -9.32
N PRO A 73 4.77 28.04 -9.62
CA PRO A 73 5.63 26.91 -9.91
C PRO A 73 5.85 26.06 -8.65
N ALA A 74 5.98 24.75 -8.84
CA ALA A 74 6.34 23.81 -7.79
C ALA A 74 7.58 23.00 -8.18
N PHE A 75 8.40 22.70 -7.18
CA PHE A 75 9.35 21.59 -7.27
C PHE A 75 8.55 20.30 -7.17
N VAL A 76 8.68 19.43 -8.17
CA VAL A 76 7.98 18.15 -8.24
C VAL A 76 8.97 17.10 -8.70
N GLU A 77 9.32 16.17 -7.81
CA GLU A 77 10.24 15.09 -8.12
C GLU A 77 9.83 13.80 -7.42
N ARG A 78 10.12 12.66 -8.06
CA ARG A 78 9.84 11.34 -7.54
C ARG A 78 11.11 10.66 -7.06
N PHE A 79 11.05 10.08 -5.87
CA PHE A 79 12.13 9.31 -5.27
C PHE A 79 11.71 7.85 -5.13
N ARG A 80 12.54 6.94 -5.63
CA ARG A 80 12.25 5.51 -5.52
C ARG A 80 12.34 5.10 -4.06
N LEU A 81 11.29 4.46 -3.55
CA LEU A 81 11.32 3.86 -2.22
C LEU A 81 11.94 2.46 -2.30
N PRO A 82 12.77 2.05 -1.33
CA PRO A 82 13.28 0.69 -1.29
C PRO A 82 12.13 -0.32 -1.21
N GLU A 83 12.28 -1.47 -1.88
CA GLU A 83 11.28 -2.53 -1.78
C GLU A 83 11.17 -3.04 -0.34
N GLY A 84 9.94 -3.33 0.10
CA GLY A 84 9.66 -3.75 1.48
C GLY A 84 9.90 -2.67 2.53
N HIS A 85 9.98 -1.40 2.14
CA HIS A 85 10.04 -0.26 3.07
C HIS A 85 8.82 0.63 2.87
N ARG A 86 8.29 1.15 3.98
CA ARG A 86 7.29 2.22 3.97
C ARG A 86 7.97 3.57 4.15
N LEU A 87 7.34 4.61 3.59
CA LEU A 87 7.73 5.99 3.86
C LEU A 87 7.33 6.36 5.29
N GLU A 88 8.27 6.90 6.07
CA GLU A 88 8.01 7.48 7.40
C GLU A 88 7.82 9.00 7.30
N GLY A 89 8.59 9.65 6.43
CA GLY A 89 8.49 11.09 6.24
C GLY A 89 9.47 11.65 5.21
N VAL A 90 9.32 12.94 4.93
CA VAL A 90 10.27 13.72 4.14
C VAL A 90 10.60 14.98 4.93
N GLU A 91 11.88 15.16 5.21
CA GLU A 91 12.38 16.31 5.94
C GLU A 91 13.11 17.27 5.00
N LEU A 92 12.89 18.57 5.22
CA LEU A 92 13.55 19.66 4.51
C LEU A 92 14.64 20.25 5.41
N SER A 93 15.81 20.51 4.85
CA SER A 93 16.89 21.18 5.58
C SER A 93 17.84 21.95 4.65
N GLY A 94 18.66 22.85 5.22
CA GLY A 94 19.72 23.53 4.48
C GLY A 94 19.22 24.51 3.42
N GLU A 95 18.09 25.16 3.69
CA GLU A 95 17.40 26.07 2.80
C GLU A 95 18.25 27.34 2.55
N LYS A 96 18.54 27.63 1.29
CA LYS A 96 19.07 28.92 0.86
C LYS A 96 17.98 29.72 0.18
N LEU A 97 17.61 30.83 0.80
CA LEU A 97 16.59 31.74 0.30
C LEU A 97 17.22 32.93 -0.42
N VAL A 98 16.57 33.39 -1.48
CA VAL A 98 16.92 34.62 -2.18
C VAL A 98 15.69 35.54 -2.26
N PRO A 99 15.87 36.86 -2.24
CA PRO A 99 14.75 37.79 -2.39
C PRO A 99 14.01 37.58 -3.72
N LEU A 100 12.69 37.76 -3.67
CA LEU A 100 11.86 37.78 -4.87
C LEU A 100 12.20 39.03 -5.70
N THR A 101 12.41 38.87 -7.01
CA THR A 101 12.65 40.01 -7.91
C THR A 101 11.35 40.80 -8.13
N ASP A 102 11.45 42.07 -8.53
CA ASP A 102 10.26 42.87 -8.83
C ASP A 102 9.43 42.27 -9.97
N ALA A 103 10.09 41.68 -10.97
CA ALA A 103 9.42 40.96 -12.05
C ALA A 103 8.64 39.76 -11.50
N ASP A 104 9.25 38.93 -10.66
CA ASP A 104 8.58 37.76 -10.06
C ASP A 104 7.40 38.20 -9.18
N ARG A 105 7.53 39.32 -8.45
CA ARG A 105 6.47 39.88 -7.62
C ARG A 105 5.25 40.29 -8.44
N ILE A 106 5.46 40.88 -9.62
CA ILE A 106 4.37 41.24 -10.54
C ILE A 106 3.68 39.99 -11.08
N LEU A 107 4.44 38.96 -11.46
CA LEU A 107 3.88 37.73 -12.02
C LEU A 107 3.11 36.89 -10.99
N LEU A 108 3.44 37.01 -9.70
CA LEU A 108 2.76 36.32 -8.60
C LEU A 108 1.67 37.20 -7.95
N ALA A 109 1.36 38.36 -8.51
CA ALA A 109 0.34 39.24 -7.94
C ALA A 109 -1.03 38.53 -7.93
N GLY A 110 -1.60 38.37 -6.73
CA GLY A 110 -2.88 37.68 -6.53
C GLY A 110 -2.76 36.17 -6.27
N GLU A 111 -1.56 35.59 -6.34
CA GLU A 111 -1.34 34.19 -5.97
C GLU A 111 -1.24 34.03 -4.44
N GLU A 112 -1.80 32.94 -3.91
CA GLU A 112 -1.66 32.59 -2.50
C GLU A 112 -0.37 31.80 -2.28
N LEU A 113 0.64 32.46 -1.70
CA LEU A 113 1.92 31.84 -1.39
C LEU A 113 1.93 31.23 0.01
N PRO A 114 2.61 30.08 0.22
CA PRO A 114 2.69 29.46 1.52
C PRO A 114 3.53 30.30 2.49
N LYS A 115 3.17 30.23 3.77
CA LYS A 115 3.88 30.93 4.85
C LYS A 115 5.21 30.28 5.23
N GLN A 116 5.35 28.99 4.92
CA GLN A 116 6.51 28.17 5.24
C GLN A 116 6.69 27.11 4.16
N LEU A 117 7.93 26.67 3.94
CA LEU A 117 8.24 25.59 3.01
C LEU A 117 7.77 24.26 3.60
N THR A 118 6.78 23.64 2.96
CA THR A 118 6.24 22.35 3.39
C THR A 118 6.24 21.38 2.20
N PRO A 119 7.14 20.39 2.18
CA PRO A 119 7.07 19.31 1.21
C PRO A 119 5.79 18.50 1.43
N LYS A 120 4.94 18.41 0.41
CA LYS A 120 3.83 17.46 0.37
C LYS A 120 4.31 16.20 -0.31
N VAL A 121 3.91 15.04 0.21
CA VAL A 121 4.38 13.75 -0.28
C VAL A 121 3.21 12.82 -0.52
N GLU A 122 3.19 12.23 -1.70
CA GLU A 122 2.24 11.18 -2.07
C GLU A 122 3.01 9.92 -2.45
N VAL A 123 2.58 8.77 -1.92
CA VAL A 123 3.13 7.48 -2.31
C VAL A 123 2.35 6.95 -3.50
N MET A 124 3.07 6.62 -4.57
CA MET A 124 2.50 6.05 -5.80
C MET A 124 3.23 4.78 -6.20
N PHE A 125 2.61 3.99 -7.07
CA PHE A 125 3.17 2.73 -7.55
C PHE A 125 3.34 2.75 -9.06
N GLU A 126 4.51 2.35 -9.55
CA GLU A 126 4.79 2.16 -10.98
C GLU A 126 5.30 0.72 -11.18
N ASN A 127 4.56 -0.10 -11.93
CA ASN A 127 4.84 -1.53 -12.11
C ASN A 127 5.07 -2.27 -10.78
N GLY A 128 4.25 -1.94 -9.76
CA GLY A 128 4.34 -2.51 -8.42
C GLY A 128 5.48 -1.98 -7.54
N ARG A 129 6.29 -1.03 -8.03
CA ARG A 129 7.37 -0.42 -7.25
C ARG A 129 6.90 0.89 -6.61
N PRO A 130 7.12 1.10 -5.30
CA PRO A 130 6.71 2.31 -4.61
C PRO A 130 7.65 3.49 -4.93
N TRP A 131 7.06 4.67 -5.07
CA TRP A 131 7.73 5.95 -5.26
C TRP A 131 7.11 7.00 -4.33
N ALA A 132 7.94 7.86 -3.76
CA ALA A 132 7.49 9.08 -3.08
C ALA A 132 7.55 10.24 -4.07
N MET A 133 6.40 10.79 -4.44
CA MET A 133 6.31 12.03 -5.21
C MET A 133 6.29 13.21 -4.24
N VAL A 134 7.33 14.02 -4.26
CA VAL A 134 7.48 15.20 -3.41
C VAL A 134 7.10 16.43 -4.23
N THR A 135 6.12 17.18 -3.73
CA THR A 135 5.64 18.44 -4.30
C THR A 135 5.85 19.56 -3.30
N MET A 136 6.52 20.63 -3.69
CA MET A 136 6.79 21.77 -2.81
C MET A 136 6.74 23.09 -3.59
N VAL A 137 5.99 24.06 -3.07
CA VAL A 137 6.00 25.43 -3.57
C VAL A 137 7.23 26.15 -3.00
N PRO A 138 8.18 26.63 -3.82
CA PRO A 138 9.48 27.12 -3.37
C PRO A 138 9.44 28.61 -2.99
N PHE A 139 8.41 29.04 -2.30
CA PHE A 139 8.26 30.40 -1.78
C PHE A 139 7.97 30.36 -0.28
N THR A 140 8.41 31.38 0.44
CA THR A 140 8.13 31.53 1.87
C THR A 140 8.17 33.00 2.25
N PHE A 141 7.70 33.34 3.45
CA PHE A 141 7.87 34.67 4.01
C PHE A 141 9.01 34.67 5.02
N GLU A 142 9.85 35.69 4.96
CA GLU A 142 10.85 35.95 6.00
C GLU A 142 10.15 36.61 7.20
N PRO A 143 10.12 35.99 8.40
CA PRO A 143 9.37 36.53 9.53
C PRO A 143 9.84 37.90 10.00
N ALA A 144 11.15 38.19 9.85
CA ALA A 144 11.75 39.43 10.32
C ALA A 144 11.41 40.65 9.44
N SER A 145 11.38 40.48 8.12
CA SER A 145 11.14 41.57 7.16
C SER A 145 9.74 41.56 6.56
N GLY A 146 9.00 40.45 6.69
CA GLY A 146 7.75 40.22 5.97
C GLY A 146 7.94 40.06 4.46
N GLN A 147 9.19 40.02 3.98
CA GLN A 147 9.48 39.93 2.56
C GLN A 147 9.27 38.49 2.07
N THR A 148 8.61 38.34 0.92
CA THR A 148 8.55 37.06 0.22
C THR A 148 9.92 36.70 -0.34
N MET A 149 10.35 35.48 -0.03
CA MET A 149 11.60 34.88 -0.48
C MET A 149 11.30 33.69 -1.36
N LYS A 150 12.21 33.39 -2.29
CA LYS A 150 12.18 32.18 -3.10
C LYS A 150 13.34 31.26 -2.74
N LEU A 151 13.07 29.95 -2.74
CA LEU A 151 14.05 28.92 -2.41
C LEU A 151 14.99 28.72 -3.60
N SER A 152 16.30 28.69 -3.35
CA SER A 152 17.34 28.48 -4.37
C SER A 152 18.10 27.17 -4.18
N GLU A 153 18.23 26.68 -2.95
CA GLU A 153 18.89 25.42 -2.63
C GLU A 153 18.25 24.82 -1.38
N PHE A 154 18.19 23.49 -1.31
CA PHE A 154 17.70 22.75 -0.15
C PHE A 154 18.14 21.30 -0.21
N ARG A 155 18.06 20.61 0.92
CA ARG A 155 18.21 19.16 1.05
C ARG A 155 16.86 18.54 1.37
N LEU A 156 16.57 17.41 0.73
CA LEU A 156 15.49 16.52 1.11
C LEU A 156 16.07 15.23 1.69
N ASP A 157 15.53 14.84 2.84
CA ASP A 157 15.81 13.57 3.49
C ASP A 157 14.55 12.70 3.42
N ILE A 158 14.60 11.65 2.60
CA ILE A 158 13.53 10.67 2.47
C ILE A 158 13.75 9.58 3.51
N LEU A 159 12.90 9.58 4.53
CA LEU A 159 12.99 8.66 5.66
C LEU A 159 12.11 7.45 5.41
N THR A 160 12.71 6.27 5.46
CA THR A 160 11.98 5.01 5.27
C THR A 160 12.29 4.02 6.38
N ALA A 161 11.30 3.19 6.69
CA ALA A 161 11.42 2.09 7.63
C ALA A 161 11.04 0.77 6.94
N PRO A 162 11.67 -0.35 7.33
CA PRO A 162 11.21 -1.66 6.90
C PRO A 162 9.71 -1.82 7.17
N GLU A 163 8.97 -2.17 6.13
CA GLU A 163 7.57 -2.52 6.24
C GLU A 163 7.51 -3.97 6.73
N ALA A 164 6.88 -4.17 7.89
CA ALA A 164 6.62 -5.53 8.36
C ALA A 164 5.85 -6.25 7.25
N ALA A 165 6.28 -7.46 6.91
CA ALA A 165 5.57 -8.27 5.93
C ALA A 165 4.11 -8.37 6.38
N SER A 166 3.21 -7.65 5.72
CA SER A 166 1.79 -7.88 5.89
C SER A 166 1.57 -9.36 5.62
N ALA A 167 0.93 -10.06 6.56
CA ALA A 167 0.51 -11.43 6.32
C ALA A 167 -0.17 -11.42 4.94
N LYS A 168 0.46 -12.08 3.95
CA LYS A 168 -0.18 -12.25 2.65
C LYS A 168 -1.57 -12.77 2.98
N ASN A 169 -2.60 -12.22 2.33
CA ASN A 169 -3.92 -12.84 2.35
C ASN A 169 -3.75 -14.23 1.73
N GLU A 170 -3.33 -15.20 2.54
CA GLU A 170 -3.26 -16.60 2.20
C GLU A 170 -4.71 -17.01 2.02
N ARG A 171 -5.13 -17.05 0.76
CA ARG A 171 -6.40 -17.63 0.39
C ARG A 171 -6.30 -19.10 0.75
N SER A 172 -7.02 -19.51 1.79
CA SER A 172 -7.18 -20.91 2.13
C SER A 172 -8.11 -21.54 1.11
N TYR A 173 -7.54 -22.36 0.23
CA TYR A 173 -8.29 -23.18 -0.71
C TYR A 173 -8.64 -24.53 -0.06
N ALA A 174 -9.76 -25.13 -0.45
CA ALA A 174 -10.05 -26.52 -0.12
C ALA A 174 -8.96 -27.41 -0.74
N LEU A 175 -8.43 -28.36 0.03
CA LEU A 175 -7.37 -29.26 -0.43
C LEU A 175 -7.81 -30.13 -1.62
N ASN A 176 -9.10 -30.46 -1.70
CA ASN A 176 -9.73 -31.18 -2.81
C ASN A 176 -11.16 -30.66 -2.97
N SER A 177 -11.65 -30.62 -4.22
CA SER A 177 -13.06 -30.27 -4.47
C SER A 177 -13.98 -31.43 -4.10
N VAL A 178 -15.18 -31.14 -3.59
CA VAL A 178 -16.26 -32.12 -3.44
C VAL A 178 -16.58 -32.83 -4.75
N LEU A 179 -16.40 -32.15 -5.90
CA LEU A 179 -16.58 -32.72 -7.24
C LEU A 179 -15.54 -33.78 -7.62
N ALA A 180 -14.45 -33.93 -6.85
CA ALA A 180 -13.38 -34.87 -7.17
C ALA A 180 -13.80 -36.34 -7.02
N SER A 181 -14.92 -36.62 -6.36
CA SER A 181 -15.42 -37.98 -6.15
C SER A 181 -16.96 -38.04 -6.19
N GLY A 182 -17.50 -39.23 -6.48
CA GLY A 182 -18.94 -39.49 -6.53
C GLY A 182 -19.56 -39.32 -7.93
N ASP A 183 -20.83 -39.72 -8.06
CA ASP A 183 -21.60 -39.58 -9.29
C ASP A 183 -22.37 -38.25 -9.29
N TRP A 184 -22.04 -37.37 -10.22
CA TRP A 184 -22.58 -36.01 -10.27
C TRP A 184 -23.64 -35.86 -11.35
N TYR A 185 -24.81 -35.39 -10.93
CA TYR A 185 -25.93 -35.08 -11.82
C TYR A 185 -26.30 -33.60 -11.67
N LYS A 186 -26.43 -32.90 -12.79
CA LYS A 186 -26.76 -31.46 -12.79
C LYS A 186 -28.26 -31.26 -12.91
N ILE A 187 -28.79 -30.41 -12.06
CA ILE A 187 -30.19 -29.99 -12.07
C ILE A 187 -30.19 -28.47 -12.26
N TYR A 188 -30.96 -28.00 -13.25
CA TYR A 188 -31.10 -26.58 -13.51
C TYR A 188 -32.33 -26.03 -12.78
N ILE A 189 -32.16 -24.88 -12.12
CA ILE A 189 -33.25 -24.13 -11.50
C ILE A 189 -33.34 -22.75 -12.17
N ASN A 190 -34.57 -22.33 -12.47
CA ASN A 190 -34.86 -21.05 -13.11
C ASN A 190 -35.23 -19.96 -12.10
N GLU A 191 -35.81 -20.33 -10.97
CA GLU A 191 -36.34 -19.41 -9.96
C GLU A 191 -35.89 -19.84 -8.56
N THR A 192 -35.99 -18.93 -7.60
CA THR A 192 -35.74 -19.28 -6.19
C THR A 192 -37.02 -19.83 -5.59
N GLY A 193 -36.96 -20.98 -4.93
CA GLY A 193 -38.13 -21.58 -4.33
C GLY A 193 -37.88 -22.97 -3.73
N ILE A 194 -38.96 -23.58 -3.25
CA ILE A 194 -38.95 -24.97 -2.77
C ILE A 194 -39.22 -25.88 -3.97
N TYR A 195 -38.27 -26.77 -4.24
CA TYR A 195 -38.37 -27.76 -5.31
C TYR A 195 -38.57 -29.16 -4.73
N ARG A 196 -39.32 -30.00 -5.44
CA ARG A 196 -39.51 -31.41 -5.12
C ARG A 196 -38.96 -32.26 -6.26
N LEU A 197 -38.00 -33.12 -5.95
CA LEU A 197 -37.51 -34.17 -6.85
C LEU A 197 -38.26 -35.46 -6.53
N THR A 198 -38.88 -36.03 -7.55
CA THR A 198 -39.58 -37.32 -7.46
C THR A 198 -38.68 -38.46 -7.89
N TYR A 199 -39.08 -39.69 -7.56
CA TYR A 199 -38.42 -40.90 -8.04
C TYR A 199 -38.24 -40.91 -9.56
N ASN A 200 -39.25 -40.47 -10.31
CA ASN A 200 -39.20 -40.42 -11.76
C ASN A 200 -38.21 -39.36 -12.25
N ASP A 201 -38.08 -38.23 -11.56
CA ASP A 201 -37.09 -37.20 -11.92
C ASP A 201 -35.66 -37.74 -11.78
N LEU A 202 -35.36 -38.45 -10.70
CA LEU A 202 -34.07 -39.09 -10.49
C LEU A 202 -33.78 -40.15 -11.57
N LYS A 203 -34.77 -41.00 -11.89
CA LYS A 203 -34.65 -41.98 -12.97
C LYS A 203 -34.41 -41.32 -14.33
N ASN A 204 -35.10 -40.23 -14.63
CA ASN A 204 -34.95 -39.47 -15.88
C ASN A 204 -33.58 -38.77 -15.99
N LEU A 205 -32.97 -38.40 -14.86
CA LEU A 205 -31.59 -37.90 -14.81
C LEU A 205 -30.54 -39.00 -15.08
N GLY A 206 -30.95 -40.26 -15.23
CA GLY A 206 -30.06 -41.40 -15.47
C GLY A 206 -29.54 -42.05 -14.18
N ILE A 207 -30.07 -41.68 -13.01
CA ILE A 207 -29.69 -42.27 -11.73
C ILE A 207 -30.29 -43.66 -11.62
N ASN A 208 -29.47 -44.65 -11.25
CA ASN A 208 -29.99 -45.97 -10.90
C ASN A 208 -30.69 -45.90 -9.53
N VAL A 209 -32.01 -45.77 -9.58
CA VAL A 209 -32.89 -45.66 -8.41
C VAL A 209 -33.22 -47.02 -7.77
N ASN A 210 -32.89 -48.15 -8.40
CA ASN A 210 -33.14 -49.47 -7.85
C ASN A 210 -32.10 -49.81 -6.77
N GLY A 211 -32.52 -49.81 -5.50
CA GLY A 211 -31.62 -50.03 -4.35
C GLY A 211 -30.82 -48.80 -3.94
N LEU A 212 -31.18 -47.61 -4.44
CA LEU A 212 -30.59 -46.34 -4.02
C LEU A 212 -30.95 -46.06 -2.55
N ASN A 213 -29.94 -45.86 -1.70
CA ASN A 213 -30.15 -45.41 -0.33
C ASN A 213 -30.43 -43.89 -0.33
N PRO A 214 -31.63 -43.43 0.07
CA PRO A 214 -31.96 -42.01 0.07
C PRO A 214 -31.09 -41.18 1.02
N ASP A 215 -30.50 -41.79 2.06
CA ASP A 215 -29.61 -41.11 3.01
C ASP A 215 -28.25 -40.72 2.37
N MET A 216 -27.91 -41.31 1.22
CA MET A 216 -26.69 -40.98 0.49
C MET A 216 -26.88 -39.90 -0.57
N ILE A 217 -28.11 -39.40 -0.76
CA ILE A 217 -28.40 -38.33 -1.71
C ILE A 217 -27.97 -37.00 -1.12
N ARG A 218 -27.14 -36.26 -1.86
CA ARG A 218 -26.61 -34.95 -1.45
C ARG A 218 -26.82 -33.96 -2.58
N ILE A 219 -27.19 -32.73 -2.23
CA ILE A 219 -27.38 -31.64 -3.20
C ILE A 219 -26.34 -30.57 -2.88
N PHE A 220 -25.60 -30.12 -3.88
CA PHE A 220 -24.58 -29.09 -3.73
C PHE A 220 -24.84 -27.91 -4.66
N GLY A 221 -24.51 -26.71 -4.22
CA GLY A 221 -24.67 -25.51 -5.03
C GLY A 221 -24.49 -24.22 -4.24
N ASN A 222 -23.84 -23.23 -4.86
CA ASN A 222 -23.56 -21.92 -4.27
C ASN A 222 -24.54 -20.82 -4.76
N GLY A 223 -25.58 -21.20 -5.52
CA GLY A 223 -26.49 -20.28 -6.20
C GLY A 223 -25.84 -19.53 -7.35
N GLY A 224 -26.49 -18.46 -7.81
CA GLY A 224 -26.04 -17.60 -8.93
C GLY A 224 -26.31 -16.13 -8.63
N ARG A 225 -25.69 -15.59 -7.58
CA ARG A 225 -25.86 -14.19 -7.18
C ARG A 225 -24.93 -13.29 -8.00
N MET A 226 -25.31 -12.02 -8.12
CA MET A 226 -24.44 -11.00 -8.69
C MET A 226 -23.14 -10.92 -7.87
N LEU A 227 -22.02 -10.79 -8.57
CA LEU A 227 -20.73 -10.61 -7.91
C LEU A 227 -20.72 -9.27 -7.14
N PRO A 228 -20.12 -9.22 -5.95
CA PRO A 228 -19.98 -7.96 -5.22
C PRO A 228 -19.15 -6.95 -6.02
N GLU A 229 -19.56 -5.68 -5.99
CA GLU A 229 -18.85 -4.58 -6.65
C GLU A 229 -17.50 -4.27 -5.97
N GLY A 230 -17.40 -4.53 -4.65
CA GLY A 230 -16.19 -4.30 -3.86
C GLY A 230 -15.11 -5.38 -4.03
N ALA A 231 -13.87 -4.94 -4.25
CA ALA A 231 -12.70 -5.80 -4.25
C ALA A 231 -12.41 -6.37 -2.84
N GLY A 232 -12.06 -7.66 -2.76
CA GLY A 232 -11.68 -8.32 -1.50
C GLY A 232 -12.81 -8.99 -0.73
N SER A 233 -14.04 -9.02 -1.27
CA SER A 233 -15.15 -9.78 -0.69
C SER A 233 -14.85 -11.29 -0.64
N ASN A 234 -15.21 -11.93 0.48
CA ASN A 234 -15.05 -13.37 0.65
C ASN A 234 -15.86 -14.14 -0.41
N ARG A 235 -15.24 -15.16 -0.99
CA ARG A 235 -15.87 -16.06 -1.97
C ARG A 235 -15.84 -17.47 -1.41
N ILE A 236 -16.93 -18.19 -1.63
CA ILE A 236 -16.98 -19.61 -1.32
C ILE A 236 -16.09 -20.32 -2.34
N ASP A 237 -15.11 -21.07 -1.85
CA ASP A 237 -14.07 -21.67 -2.68
C ASP A 237 -14.55 -22.94 -3.42
N ASP A 238 -15.38 -23.76 -2.77
CA ASP A 238 -15.92 -25.00 -3.31
C ASP A 238 -17.45 -25.07 -3.14
N LEU A 239 -18.13 -26.07 -3.71
CA LEU A 239 -19.58 -26.18 -3.59
C LEU A 239 -20.02 -26.51 -2.15
N ALA A 240 -20.93 -25.71 -1.61
CA ALA A 240 -21.59 -25.96 -0.34
C ALA A 240 -22.73 -26.99 -0.51
N GLU A 241 -22.89 -27.86 0.48
CA GLU A 241 -24.02 -28.79 0.56
C GLU A 241 -25.28 -28.04 0.99
N ASN A 242 -26.36 -28.23 0.24
CA ASN A 242 -27.69 -27.68 0.51
C ASN A 242 -28.53 -28.69 1.29
N ALA A 243 -29.26 -28.20 2.29
CA ALA A 243 -30.14 -29.03 3.09
C ALA A 243 -31.29 -29.61 2.24
N ILE A 244 -31.57 -30.89 2.43
CA ILE A 244 -32.69 -31.60 1.80
C ILE A 244 -33.58 -32.23 2.86
N LYS A 245 -34.85 -32.44 2.51
CA LYS A 245 -35.79 -33.24 3.29
C LYS A 245 -36.24 -34.44 2.49
N VAL A 246 -35.88 -35.62 2.94
CA VAL A 246 -36.39 -36.89 2.39
C VAL A 246 -37.76 -37.15 2.99
N VAL A 247 -38.74 -37.47 2.15
CA VAL A 247 -40.09 -37.90 2.57
C VAL A 247 -40.31 -39.30 2.03
N THR A 248 -40.33 -40.29 2.91
CA THR A 248 -40.69 -41.66 2.59
C THR A 248 -42.21 -41.84 2.75
N ALA A 249 -42.79 -42.71 1.93
CA ALA A 249 -44.19 -43.12 2.08
C ALA A 249 -44.35 -44.08 3.26
#